data_AF-E3ZL68-F1
#
_entry.id   AF-E3ZL68-F1
#
_cell.length_a   1.000
_cell.length_b   1.000
_cell.length_c   1.000
_cell.angle_alpha   90.00
_cell.angle_beta   90.00
_cell.angle_gamma   90.00
#
_symmetry.space_group_name_H-M   'P 1'
#
loop_
_entity.id
_entity.type
_entity.pdbx_description
1 polymer ?
#
loop_
_entity_poly.entity_id
_entity_poly.type
_entity_poly.pdbx_seq_one_letter_code
_entity_poly.pdbx_strand_id
1 'polypeptide(L)'
;MTRLQQNKVFQIEALQELLQTTKDLMNVAIFISENMDNEVRDLSNNIAEIPAEAKNHSLDALLDNKFEKSDFQDCINKLEKILTKLIDEIPSYDKASGSLVKEITSITQRLNNTARQYKSTIKTGMADISLDAYLTQLDNIRLATGADKTGKELDTILAGLKGLRVFSAEYSSDPVNLATGNFAYEKMDLVVEGATSLKLVRSYNSLNDQIGTLGKDWIHNFEMKFKLLDDRIKVTFEDGKVEEYIKDEEIYVAKKIDSGTIEKKDNGYILTCQDGKIYTFDLSGKWTEKEDRAGNRFVLSYDKNGYLEKVRNREVAFYFSYDESRLVLVKDNSGREVKYSYEEGKLVKVENDLGQSYQFEYDQFNKLKEIINPRDTKSVQNIFDSE
;
A
#
# COMPACT_ATOMS: atom_id res chain seq x y z
N MET A 1 22.10 24.04 1.76
CA MET A 1 20.91 23.87 0.90
C MET A 1 19.85 24.89 1.29
N THR A 2 20.14 26.15 1.00
CA THR A 2 19.30 27.31 1.33
C THR A 2 18.17 27.42 0.31
N ARG A 3 16.94 27.67 0.79
CA ARG A 3 15.72 28.05 0.03
C ARG A 3 14.97 27.00 -0.81
N LEU A 4 15.35 25.73 -0.83
CA LEU A 4 14.61 24.70 -1.59
C LEU A 4 13.48 23.99 -0.81
N GLN A 5 13.28 24.29 0.48
CA GLN A 5 12.42 23.48 1.38
C GLN A 5 11.44 24.29 2.24
N GLN A 6 11.04 25.49 1.82
CA GLN A 6 10.13 26.30 2.65
C GLN A 6 8.67 26.36 2.21
N ASN A 7 8.28 25.71 1.10
CA ASN A 7 6.90 25.39 0.75
C ASN A 7 6.91 24.58 -0.56
N LYS A 8 7.15 23.27 -0.49
CA LYS A 8 6.76 22.35 -1.57
C LYS A 8 5.64 21.44 -1.08
N VAL A 9 4.58 22.10 -0.62
CA VAL A 9 3.23 21.56 -0.82
C VAL A 9 3.08 21.49 -2.34
N PHE A 10 2.60 20.40 -2.91
CA PHE A 10 2.21 20.37 -4.33
C PHE A 10 1.48 21.68 -4.66
N GLN A 11 1.66 22.22 -5.88
CA GLN A 11 0.93 23.41 -6.31
C GLN A 11 -0.56 23.05 -6.39
N ILE A 12 -1.26 23.05 -5.26
CA ILE A 12 -2.71 22.83 -5.17
C ILE A 12 -3.39 23.82 -6.09
N GLU A 13 -2.86 25.04 -6.16
CA GLU A 13 -3.23 26.06 -7.13
C GLU A 13 -3.10 25.57 -8.58
N ALA A 14 -2.01 24.90 -8.95
CA ALA A 14 -1.84 24.33 -10.30
C ALA A 14 -2.75 23.11 -10.56
N LEU A 15 -3.05 22.30 -9.54
CA LEU A 15 -4.04 21.22 -9.66
C LEU A 15 -5.46 21.78 -9.80
N GLN A 16 -5.80 22.82 -9.05
CA GLN A 16 -7.07 23.55 -9.18
C GLN A 16 -7.17 24.24 -10.54
N GLU A 17 -6.09 24.85 -11.02
CA GLU A 17 -5.99 25.45 -12.35
C GLU A 17 -6.13 24.39 -13.44
N LEU A 18 -5.49 23.23 -13.30
CA LEU A 18 -5.65 22.10 -14.21
C LEU A 18 -7.08 21.56 -14.21
N LEU A 19 -7.72 21.45 -13.03
CA LEU A 19 -9.13 21.05 -12.90
C LEU A 19 -10.02 22.00 -13.69
N GLN A 20 -9.85 23.30 -13.44
CA GLN A 20 -10.66 24.33 -14.04
C GLN A 20 -10.44 24.39 -15.55
N THR A 21 -9.19 24.37 -16.00
CA THR A 21 -8.83 24.33 -17.42
C THR A 21 -9.45 23.13 -18.13
N THR A 22 -9.42 21.96 -17.49
CA THR A 22 -9.99 20.73 -18.06
C THR A 22 -11.51 20.81 -18.14
N LYS A 23 -12.18 21.37 -17.12
CA LYS A 23 -13.62 21.61 -17.14
C LYS A 23 -14.01 22.57 -18.27
N ASP A 24 -13.28 23.66 -18.42
CA ASP A 24 -13.55 24.67 -19.43
C ASP A 24 -13.39 24.07 -20.84
N LEU A 25 -12.34 23.29 -21.08
CA LEU A 25 -12.12 22.58 -22.35
C LEU A 25 -13.25 21.57 -22.65
N MET A 26 -13.69 20.81 -21.66
CA MET A 26 -14.76 19.81 -21.84
C MET A 26 -16.12 20.48 -22.04
N ASN A 27 -16.40 21.61 -21.39
CA ASN A 27 -17.60 22.40 -21.64
C ASN A 27 -17.61 22.98 -23.06
N VAL A 28 -16.46 23.37 -23.60
CA VAL A 28 -16.32 23.76 -25.02
C VAL A 28 -16.63 22.56 -25.93
N ALA A 29 -16.15 21.36 -25.61
CA ALA A 29 -16.48 20.15 -26.37
C ALA A 29 -17.99 19.83 -26.34
N ILE A 30 -18.65 19.98 -25.19
CA ILE A 30 -20.11 19.84 -25.06
C ILE A 30 -20.83 20.87 -25.92
N PHE A 31 -20.42 22.14 -25.88
CA PHE A 31 -21.01 23.21 -26.69
C PHE A 31 -20.84 22.97 -28.21
N ILE A 32 -19.66 22.50 -28.64
CA ILE A 32 -19.43 22.10 -30.03
C ILE A 32 -20.36 20.95 -30.42
N SER A 33 -20.49 19.94 -29.56
CA SER A 33 -21.41 18.81 -29.78
C SER A 33 -22.86 19.28 -29.91
N GLU A 34 -23.31 20.21 -29.07
CA GLU A 34 -24.67 20.78 -29.13
C GLU A 34 -24.91 21.56 -30.43
N ASN A 35 -23.93 22.32 -30.91
CA ASN A 35 -24.03 23.01 -32.19
C ASN A 35 -24.08 22.02 -33.35
N MET A 36 -23.26 20.97 -33.32
CA MET A 36 -23.27 19.92 -34.34
C MET A 36 -24.61 19.17 -34.37
N ASP A 37 -25.18 18.83 -33.21
CA ASP A 37 -26.51 18.20 -33.13
C ASP A 37 -27.61 19.10 -33.71
N ASN A 38 -27.53 20.41 -33.43
CA ASN A 38 -28.46 21.39 -34.00
C ASN A 38 -28.34 21.49 -35.52
N GLU A 39 -27.11 21.56 -36.06
CA GLU A 39 -26.86 21.59 -37.50
C GLU A 39 -27.32 20.30 -38.19
N VAL A 40 -27.05 19.13 -37.59
CA VAL A 40 -27.51 17.82 -38.09
C VAL A 40 -29.04 17.75 -38.11
N ARG A 41 -29.70 18.29 -37.08
CA ARG A 41 -31.17 18.38 -37.03
C ARG A 41 -31.73 19.31 -38.11
N ASP A 42 -31.10 20.47 -38.31
CA ASP A 42 -31.52 21.42 -39.36
C ASP A 42 -31.29 20.85 -40.76
N LEU A 43 -30.16 20.15 -40.98
CA LEU A 43 -29.90 19.35 -42.18
C LEU A 43 -30.96 18.27 -42.37
N SER A 44 -31.32 17.52 -41.32
CA SER A 44 -32.36 16.49 -41.38
C SER A 44 -33.71 17.07 -41.80
N ASN A 45 -34.09 18.22 -41.25
CA ASN A 45 -35.32 18.92 -41.61
C ASN A 45 -35.31 19.38 -43.08
N ASN A 46 -34.21 19.99 -43.54
CA ASN A 46 -34.06 20.43 -44.93
C ASN A 46 -34.04 19.25 -45.92
N ILE A 47 -33.41 18.12 -45.54
CA ILE A 47 -33.41 16.90 -46.33
C ILE A 47 -34.83 16.31 -46.38
N ALA A 48 -35.61 16.38 -45.30
CA ALA A 48 -36.98 15.89 -45.27
C ALA A 48 -37.87 16.57 -46.33
N GLU A 49 -37.62 17.84 -46.65
CA GLU A 49 -38.32 18.62 -47.68
C GLU A 49 -37.93 18.23 -49.13
N ILE A 50 -36.85 17.46 -49.33
CA ILE A 50 -36.44 16.98 -50.66
C ILE A 50 -37.39 15.86 -51.12
N PRO A 51 -37.91 15.90 -52.37
CA PRO A 51 -38.72 14.83 -52.95
C PRO A 51 -38.01 13.48 -52.92
N ALA A 52 -38.77 12.40 -52.71
CA ALA A 52 -38.23 11.04 -52.53
C ALA A 52 -37.41 10.56 -53.74
N GLU A 53 -37.74 11.04 -54.95
CA GLU A 53 -37.05 10.68 -56.20
C GLU A 53 -35.65 11.30 -56.32
N ALA A 54 -35.32 12.31 -55.50
CA ALA A 54 -34.05 13.03 -55.50
C ALA A 54 -33.17 12.74 -54.27
N LYS A 55 -33.64 11.94 -53.31
CA LYS A 55 -32.86 11.53 -52.13
C LYS A 55 -31.85 10.44 -52.49
N ASN A 56 -30.60 10.60 -52.07
CA ASN A 56 -29.52 9.63 -52.29
C ASN A 56 -29.18 8.93 -50.97
N HIS A 57 -28.97 7.61 -50.99
CA HIS A 57 -28.75 6.77 -49.79
C HIS A 57 -27.54 7.17 -48.94
N SER A 58 -26.56 7.87 -49.52
CA SER A 58 -25.38 8.37 -48.79
C SER A 58 -25.70 9.50 -47.79
N LEU A 59 -26.84 10.18 -47.94
CA LEU A 59 -27.27 11.24 -46.99
C LEU A 59 -27.76 10.65 -45.66
N ASP A 60 -28.45 9.52 -45.70
CA ASP A 60 -28.99 8.88 -44.49
C ASP A 60 -27.85 8.39 -43.57
N ALA A 61 -26.75 7.90 -44.15
CA ALA A 61 -25.57 7.45 -43.42
C ALA A 61 -24.81 8.59 -42.69
N LEU A 62 -24.95 9.84 -43.14
CA LEU A 62 -24.37 11.02 -42.47
C LEU A 62 -25.14 11.41 -41.20
N LEU A 63 -26.43 11.02 -41.10
CA LEU A 63 -27.32 11.36 -39.99
C LEU A 63 -27.30 10.33 -38.85
N ASP A 64 -26.74 9.14 -39.08
CA ASP A 64 -26.67 8.04 -38.10
C ASP A 64 -25.52 8.17 -37.09
N ASN A 65 -24.56 9.08 -37.30
CA ASN A 65 -23.47 9.32 -36.34
C ASN A 65 -23.96 10.19 -35.17
N LYS A 66 -24.29 9.55 -34.05
CA LYS A 66 -24.61 10.24 -32.79
C LYS A 66 -23.33 10.60 -32.04
N PHE A 67 -23.18 11.88 -31.69
CA PHE A 67 -22.19 12.30 -30.70
C PHE A 67 -22.80 12.15 -29.30
N GLU A 68 -22.34 11.18 -28.52
CA GLU A 68 -22.91 10.90 -27.20
C GLU A 68 -22.34 11.85 -26.14
N LYS A 69 -23.09 12.94 -25.87
CA LYS A 69 -22.84 13.92 -24.79
C LYS A 69 -22.59 13.27 -23.42
N SER A 70 -23.17 12.11 -23.15
CA SER A 70 -22.99 11.34 -21.91
C SER A 70 -21.52 10.97 -21.66
N ASP A 71 -20.74 10.70 -22.70
CA ASP A 71 -19.36 10.24 -22.55
C ASP A 71 -18.43 11.35 -22.03
N PHE A 72 -18.65 12.59 -22.47
CA PHE A 72 -17.90 13.74 -21.99
C PHE A 72 -18.27 14.11 -20.55
N GLN A 73 -19.57 14.07 -20.22
CA GLN A 73 -20.03 14.34 -18.86
C GLN A 73 -19.52 13.26 -17.88
N ASP A 74 -19.50 11.99 -18.28
CA ASP A 74 -18.95 10.91 -17.49
C ASP A 74 -17.43 11.05 -17.28
N CYS A 75 -16.70 11.52 -18.28
CA CYS A 75 -15.28 11.86 -18.14
C CYS A 75 -15.05 13.02 -17.15
N ILE A 76 -15.85 14.10 -17.22
CA ILE A 76 -15.81 15.22 -16.26
C ILE A 76 -16.01 14.69 -14.84
N ASN A 77 -17.08 13.91 -14.62
CA ASN A 77 -17.42 13.38 -13.31
C ASN A 77 -16.31 12.47 -12.74
N LYS A 78 -15.68 11.65 -13.58
CA LYS A 78 -14.54 10.81 -13.19
C LYS A 78 -13.31 11.64 -12.83
N LEU A 79 -12.99 12.65 -13.63
CA LEU A 79 -11.85 13.53 -13.41
C LEU A 79 -12.03 14.36 -12.15
N GLU A 80 -13.21 14.96 -11.92
CA GLU A 80 -13.53 15.68 -10.69
C GLU A 80 -13.34 14.79 -9.47
N LYS A 81 -13.90 13.58 -9.48
CA LYS A 81 -13.75 12.63 -8.38
C LYS A 81 -12.29 12.30 -8.08
N ILE A 82 -11.47 12.09 -9.12
CA ILE A 82 -10.03 11.81 -8.96
C ILE A 82 -9.30 13.05 -8.41
N LEU A 83 -9.56 14.23 -8.96
CA LEU A 83 -8.82 15.43 -8.58
C LEU A 83 -9.20 15.95 -7.19
N THR A 84 -10.48 15.89 -6.81
CA THR A 84 -10.91 16.19 -5.44
C THR A 84 -10.22 15.24 -4.46
N LYS A 85 -10.19 13.94 -4.76
CA LYS A 85 -9.46 12.96 -3.93
C LYS A 85 -7.97 13.32 -3.80
N LEU A 86 -7.31 13.71 -4.89
CA LEU A 86 -5.91 14.14 -4.85
C LEU A 86 -5.71 15.42 -4.03
N ILE A 87 -6.58 16.42 -4.18
CA ILE A 87 -6.54 17.68 -3.42
C ILE A 87 -6.68 17.43 -1.93
N ASP A 88 -7.56 16.50 -1.53
CA ASP A 88 -7.79 16.17 -0.12
C ASP A 88 -6.66 15.33 0.49
N GLU A 89 -6.11 14.37 -0.27
CA GLU A 89 -5.12 13.42 0.26
C GLU A 89 -3.67 13.96 0.21
N ILE A 90 -3.29 14.72 -0.83
CA ILE A 90 -1.91 15.22 -1.02
C ILE A 90 -1.37 16.03 0.17
N PRO A 91 -2.10 16.97 0.78
CA PRO A 91 -1.61 17.73 1.94
C PRO A 91 -1.30 16.83 3.14
N SER A 92 -2.11 15.80 3.36
CA SER A 92 -1.90 14.82 4.43
C SER A 92 -0.65 13.97 4.17
N TYR A 93 -0.45 13.53 2.92
CA TYR A 93 0.75 12.83 2.48
C TYR A 93 2.03 13.69 2.61
N ASP A 94 1.97 14.97 2.22
CA ASP A 94 3.11 15.89 2.29
C ASP A 94 3.51 16.20 3.74
N LYS A 95 2.53 16.43 4.62
CA LYS A 95 2.77 16.62 6.06
C LYS A 95 3.45 15.40 6.68
N ALA A 96 3.02 14.20 6.30
CA ALA A 96 3.63 12.95 6.72
C ALA A 96 5.10 12.82 6.27
N SER A 97 5.37 13.05 4.98
CA SER A 97 6.71 13.01 4.41
C SER A 97 7.62 14.08 5.01
N GLY A 98 7.12 15.29 5.22
CA GLY A 98 7.84 16.36 5.90
C GLY A 98 8.20 16.01 7.36
N SER A 99 7.33 15.29 8.06
CA SER A 99 7.61 14.77 9.40
C SER A 99 8.73 13.72 9.38
N LEU A 100 8.68 12.76 8.46
CA LEU A 100 9.72 11.75 8.27
C LEU A 100 11.09 12.37 7.96
N VAL A 101 11.15 13.36 7.05
CA VAL A 101 12.39 14.06 6.70
C VAL A 101 12.96 14.79 7.92
N LYS A 102 12.13 15.41 8.75
CA LYS A 102 12.57 16.04 10.01
C LYS A 102 13.15 15.01 10.98
N GLU A 103 12.51 13.84 11.12
CA GLU A 103 12.97 12.75 12.00
C GLU A 103 14.34 12.21 11.54
N ILE A 104 14.49 11.89 10.25
CA ILE A 104 15.75 11.45 9.64
C ILE A 104 16.84 12.52 9.77
N THR A 105 16.50 13.79 9.57
CA THR A 105 17.45 14.90 9.73
C THR A 105 17.93 15.00 11.18
N SER A 106 17.03 14.85 12.15
CA SER A 106 17.36 14.86 13.58
C SER A 106 18.28 13.70 13.95
N ILE A 107 17.96 12.48 13.50
CA ILE A 107 18.80 11.28 13.64
C ILE A 107 20.20 11.54 13.07
N THR A 108 20.28 12.06 11.84
CA THR A 108 21.54 12.32 11.15
C THR A 108 22.39 13.37 11.90
N GLN A 109 21.75 14.42 12.42
CA GLN A 109 22.42 15.43 13.24
C GLN A 109 22.97 14.85 14.55
N ARG A 110 22.20 13.98 15.24
CA ARG A 110 22.68 13.27 16.44
C ARG A 110 23.87 12.38 16.15
N LEU A 111 23.81 11.56 15.11
CA LEU A 111 24.94 10.70 14.71
C LEU A 111 26.18 11.50 14.35
N ASN A 112 26.03 12.60 13.59
CA ASN A 112 27.14 13.48 13.23
C ASN A 112 27.75 14.14 14.48
N ASN A 113 26.94 14.61 15.41
CA ASN A 113 27.41 15.17 16.67
C ASN A 113 28.17 14.11 17.50
N THR A 114 27.65 12.89 17.58
CA THR A 114 28.33 11.76 18.25
C THR A 114 29.67 11.47 17.61
N ALA A 115 29.72 11.35 16.28
CA ALA A 115 30.94 11.10 15.53
C ALA A 115 31.99 12.22 15.74
N ARG A 116 31.57 13.48 15.82
CA ARG A 116 32.45 14.61 16.14
C ARG A 116 33.00 14.51 17.56
N GLN A 117 32.18 14.17 18.55
CA GLN A 117 32.62 14.01 19.94
C GLN A 117 33.56 12.82 20.11
N TYR A 118 33.28 11.69 19.47
CA TYR A 118 34.22 10.56 19.41
C TYR A 118 35.53 10.95 18.75
N LYS A 119 35.48 11.59 17.58
CA LYS A 119 36.69 12.05 16.89
C LYS A 119 37.52 13.00 17.75
N SER A 120 36.87 13.90 18.50
CA SER A 120 37.55 14.79 19.45
C SER A 120 38.20 14.00 20.58
N THR A 121 37.46 13.10 21.22
CA THR A 121 37.92 12.31 22.37
C THR A 121 39.07 11.37 21.98
N ILE A 122 38.95 10.71 20.83
CA ILE A 122 40.00 9.83 20.27
C ILE A 122 41.26 10.64 19.93
N LYS A 123 41.12 11.86 19.39
CA LYS A 123 42.27 12.74 19.14
C LYS A 123 42.96 13.19 20.41
N THR A 124 42.22 13.45 21.48
CA THR A 124 42.78 13.78 22.79
C THR A 124 43.49 12.57 23.41
N GLY A 125 43.07 11.36 23.05
CA GLY A 125 43.64 10.11 23.56
C GLY A 125 43.21 9.82 25.00
N MET A 126 43.78 8.78 25.59
CA MET A 126 43.41 8.31 26.93
C MET A 126 43.86 9.22 28.07
N ALA A 127 44.72 10.23 27.86
CA ALA A 127 45.38 10.92 28.96
C ALA A 127 45.96 9.93 30.01
N ASP A 128 46.08 10.33 31.28
CA ASP A 128 46.54 9.45 32.39
C ASP A 128 45.40 8.62 33.03
N ILE A 129 44.28 8.39 32.32
CA ILE A 129 43.19 7.55 32.82
C ILE A 129 43.31 6.09 32.34
N SER A 130 42.70 5.17 33.09
CA SER A 130 42.68 3.75 32.73
C SER A 130 41.86 3.48 31.46
N LEU A 131 42.10 2.33 30.82
CA LEU A 131 41.33 1.89 29.66
C LEU A 131 39.82 1.81 29.97
N ASP A 132 39.44 1.29 31.14
CA ASP A 132 38.04 1.20 31.55
C ASP A 132 37.39 2.57 31.74
N ALA A 133 38.11 3.52 32.33
CA ALA A 133 37.62 4.90 32.49
C ALA A 133 37.44 5.58 31.13
N TYR A 134 38.36 5.32 30.19
CA TYR A 134 38.29 5.86 28.83
C TYR A 134 37.14 5.25 28.02
N LEU A 135 36.92 3.93 28.12
CA LEU A 135 35.76 3.26 27.50
C LEU A 135 34.44 3.77 28.09
N THR A 136 34.39 4.01 29.39
CA THR A 136 33.22 4.60 30.06
C THR A 136 32.95 6.02 29.55
N GLN A 137 33.99 6.81 29.30
CA GLN A 137 33.85 8.15 28.72
C GLN A 137 33.26 8.09 27.30
N LEU A 138 33.69 7.14 26.46
CA LEU A 138 33.10 6.91 25.15
C LEU A 138 31.64 6.45 25.27
N ASP A 139 31.32 5.54 26.18
CA ASP A 139 29.94 5.09 26.36
C ASP A 139 29.02 6.22 26.86
N ASN A 140 29.52 7.10 27.73
CA ASN A 140 28.80 8.29 28.16
C ASN A 140 28.51 9.26 27.00
N ILE A 141 29.44 9.40 26.05
CA ILE A 141 29.20 10.17 24.81
C ILE A 141 28.04 9.53 24.03
N ARG A 142 28.06 8.20 23.84
CA ARG A 142 26.98 7.46 23.15
C ARG A 142 25.62 7.73 23.76
N LEU A 143 25.54 7.66 25.09
CA LEU A 143 24.30 7.84 25.85
C LEU A 143 23.84 9.30 25.86
N ALA A 144 24.76 10.25 26.04
CA ALA A 144 24.46 11.68 26.09
C ALA A 144 23.96 12.23 24.75
N THR A 145 24.43 11.70 23.63
CA THR A 145 23.95 12.08 22.30
C THR A 145 22.71 11.30 21.85
N GLY A 146 22.30 10.29 22.60
CA GLY A 146 21.18 9.40 22.28
C GLY A 146 21.47 8.45 21.11
N ALA A 147 22.74 8.23 20.76
CA ALA A 147 23.13 7.37 19.66
C ALA A 147 22.76 5.90 19.88
N ASP A 148 22.55 5.49 21.14
CA ASP A 148 22.08 4.17 21.54
C ASP A 148 20.66 3.85 21.05
N LYS A 149 19.82 4.88 20.84
CA LYS A 149 18.41 4.72 20.43
C LYS A 149 18.21 4.85 18.93
N THR A 150 19.16 5.49 18.24
CA THR A 150 19.06 5.83 16.82
C THR A 150 18.78 4.62 15.92
N GLY A 151 19.38 3.47 16.18
CA GLY A 151 19.13 2.26 15.38
C GLY A 151 17.66 1.85 15.40
N LYS A 152 17.06 1.75 16.59
CA LYS A 152 15.65 1.40 16.75
C LYS A 152 14.70 2.45 16.14
N GLU A 153 15.04 3.73 16.24
CA GLU A 153 14.27 4.81 15.62
C GLU A 153 14.30 4.70 14.08
N LEU A 154 15.47 4.41 13.50
CA LEU A 154 15.63 4.21 12.07
C LEU A 154 14.88 2.96 11.59
N ASP A 155 14.97 1.85 12.31
CA ASP A 155 14.21 0.63 12.02
C ASP A 155 12.70 0.89 12.00
N THR A 156 12.22 1.77 12.89
CA THR A 156 10.82 2.18 12.96
C THR A 156 10.42 3.08 11.78
N ILE A 157 11.33 3.92 11.30
CA ILE A 157 11.14 4.70 10.06
C ILE A 157 11.06 3.76 8.86
N LEU A 158 12.05 2.88 8.70
CA LEU A 158 12.11 1.93 7.61
C LEU A 158 10.90 0.99 7.61
N ALA A 159 10.47 0.50 8.77
CA ALA A 159 9.30 -0.37 8.88
C ALA A 159 7.98 0.27 8.35
N GLY A 160 7.83 1.58 8.51
CA GLY A 160 6.68 2.31 7.94
C GLY A 160 6.74 2.47 6.42
N LEU A 161 7.91 2.26 5.81
CA LEU A 161 8.14 2.34 4.36
C LEU A 161 8.05 0.97 3.67
N LYS A 162 7.89 -0.11 4.42
CA LYS A 162 7.79 -1.50 3.91
C LYS A 162 6.40 -1.86 3.33
N GLY A 163 5.46 -0.94 3.17
CA GLY A 163 4.15 -1.25 2.57
C GLY A 163 4.17 -1.31 1.04
N LEU A 164 3.16 -1.96 0.44
CA LEU A 164 2.83 -1.77 -0.99
C LEU A 164 2.14 -0.41 -1.22
N ARG A 165 1.55 0.16 -0.16
CA ARG A 165 0.97 1.50 -0.18
C ARG A 165 1.80 2.43 0.69
N VAL A 166 2.89 2.91 0.13
CA VAL A 166 3.66 4.01 0.71
C VAL A 166 3.03 5.32 0.25
N PHE A 167 2.69 6.18 1.21
CA PHE A 167 1.97 7.45 1.08
C PHE A 167 2.59 8.46 0.09
N SER A 168 3.78 8.19 -0.45
CA SER A 168 4.50 9.06 -1.39
C SER A 168 5.48 8.29 -2.27
N ALA A 169 5.04 7.17 -2.85
CA ALA A 169 5.87 6.40 -3.76
C ALA A 169 5.24 6.30 -5.15
N GLU A 170 6.03 6.66 -6.15
CA GLU A 170 5.80 6.25 -7.52
C GLU A 170 6.49 4.88 -7.70
N TYR A 171 5.74 3.92 -8.20
CA TYR A 171 6.28 2.64 -8.64
C TYR A 171 6.66 2.79 -10.12
N SER A 172 7.84 2.34 -10.52
CA SER A 172 8.12 2.19 -11.95
C SER A 172 7.19 1.17 -12.60
N SER A 173 7.22 1.06 -13.94
CA SER A 173 6.48 0.03 -14.68
C SER A 173 6.78 -1.40 -14.19
N ASP A 174 7.99 -1.62 -13.68
CA ASP A 174 8.35 -2.77 -12.84
C ASP A 174 8.20 -2.34 -11.37
N PRO A 175 7.57 -3.13 -10.47
CA PRO A 175 7.01 -2.62 -9.22
C PRO A 175 8.08 -2.42 -8.13
N VAL A 176 9.04 -1.55 -8.43
CA VAL A 176 10.07 -1.03 -7.55
C VAL A 176 9.61 0.35 -7.09
N ASN A 177 9.52 0.51 -5.78
CA ASN A 177 9.30 1.79 -5.17
C ASN A 177 10.54 2.67 -5.38
N LEU A 178 10.42 3.72 -6.20
CA LEU A 178 11.55 4.55 -6.63
C LEU A 178 12.24 5.31 -5.49
N ALA A 179 11.56 5.50 -4.35
CA ALA A 179 12.12 6.19 -3.20
C ALA A 179 12.90 5.26 -2.26
N THR A 180 12.62 3.96 -2.28
CA THR A 180 13.14 3.00 -1.28
C THR A 180 13.92 1.84 -1.90
N GLY A 181 13.85 1.65 -3.22
CA GLY A 181 14.39 0.46 -3.88
C GLY A 181 13.62 -0.82 -3.56
N ASN A 182 12.50 -0.72 -2.84
CA ASN A 182 11.70 -1.87 -2.46
C ASN A 182 11.01 -2.47 -3.69
N PHE A 183 11.40 -3.71 -4.03
CA PHE A 183 10.64 -4.50 -4.98
C PHE A 183 9.44 -5.11 -4.24
N ALA A 184 8.25 -4.68 -4.63
CA ALA A 184 7.01 -5.09 -4.00
C ALA A 184 6.09 -5.72 -5.05
N TYR A 185 5.73 -6.98 -4.86
CA TYR A 185 4.92 -7.73 -5.82
C TYR A 185 3.64 -8.20 -5.14
N GLU A 186 2.50 -8.05 -5.79
CA GLU A 186 1.22 -8.57 -5.32
C GLU A 186 0.58 -9.51 -6.34
N LYS A 187 -0.04 -10.56 -5.83
CA LYS A 187 -0.80 -11.51 -6.64
C LYS A 187 -2.07 -11.93 -5.92
N MET A 188 -3.20 -11.79 -6.60
CA MET A 188 -4.44 -12.40 -6.17
C MET A 188 -4.41 -13.88 -6.52
N ASP A 189 -4.43 -14.72 -5.48
CA ASP A 189 -4.35 -16.17 -5.59
C ASP A 189 -5.75 -16.80 -5.66
N LEU A 190 -6.72 -16.25 -4.91
CA LEU A 190 -8.10 -16.73 -4.89
C LEU A 190 -9.07 -15.57 -4.68
N VAL A 191 -10.17 -15.57 -5.45
CA VAL A 191 -11.27 -14.62 -5.30
C VAL A 191 -12.61 -15.32 -5.46
N VAL A 192 -13.54 -14.98 -4.60
CA VAL A 192 -14.95 -15.28 -4.79
C VAL A 192 -15.67 -13.94 -4.84
N GLU A 193 -16.23 -13.65 -6.00
CA GLU A 193 -17.01 -12.43 -6.22
C GLU A 193 -18.40 -12.61 -5.60
N GLY A 194 -18.93 -11.53 -5.03
CA GLY A 194 -20.24 -11.49 -4.37
C GLY A 194 -20.59 -10.06 -3.97
N ALA A 195 -21.65 -9.87 -3.18
CA ALA A 195 -21.98 -8.54 -2.65
C ALA A 195 -20.85 -8.00 -1.74
N THR A 196 -20.16 -8.92 -1.07
CA THR A 196 -18.88 -8.69 -0.39
C THR A 196 -17.85 -9.67 -0.94
N SER A 197 -17.01 -9.26 -1.88
CA SER A 197 -15.98 -10.17 -2.43
C SER A 197 -14.93 -10.51 -1.38
N LEU A 198 -14.58 -11.79 -1.27
CA LEU A 198 -13.47 -12.26 -0.44
C LEU A 198 -12.27 -12.57 -1.32
N LYS A 199 -11.11 -12.00 -0.97
CA LYS A 199 -9.89 -12.04 -1.79
C LYS A 199 -8.70 -12.49 -0.95
N LEU A 200 -8.01 -13.53 -1.42
CA LEU A 200 -6.71 -13.95 -0.93
C LEU A 200 -5.66 -13.33 -1.83
N VAL A 201 -4.86 -12.44 -1.25
CA VAL A 201 -3.79 -11.73 -1.94
C VAL A 201 -2.50 -12.05 -1.22
N ARG A 202 -1.52 -12.52 -1.97
CA ARG A 202 -0.15 -12.72 -1.53
C ARG A 202 0.71 -11.55 -1.97
N SER A 203 1.62 -11.14 -1.09
CA SER A 203 2.53 -10.03 -1.33
C SER A 203 3.97 -10.43 -1.00
N TYR A 204 4.90 -10.04 -1.88
CA TYR A 204 6.33 -10.06 -1.63
C TYR A 204 6.82 -8.64 -1.42
N ASN A 205 7.82 -8.49 -0.56
CA ASN A 205 8.43 -7.21 -0.29
C ASN A 205 9.92 -7.40 0.04
N SER A 206 10.81 -6.87 -0.82
CA SER A 206 12.25 -7.11 -0.66
C SER A 206 12.85 -6.44 0.58
N LEU A 207 12.19 -5.42 1.15
CA LEU A 207 12.61 -4.77 2.41
C LEU A 207 11.96 -5.38 3.66
N ASN A 208 11.07 -6.36 3.50
CA ASN A 208 10.50 -7.07 4.63
C ASN A 208 11.60 -7.84 5.38
N ASP A 209 11.49 -7.90 6.69
CA ASP A 209 12.38 -8.63 7.59
C ASP A 209 11.62 -9.73 8.36
N GLN A 210 10.31 -9.86 8.12
CA GLN A 210 9.46 -10.85 8.75
C GLN A 210 9.39 -12.14 7.93
N ILE A 211 9.18 -13.24 8.65
CA ILE A 211 8.82 -14.54 8.08
C ILE A 211 7.31 -14.67 8.27
N GLY A 212 6.55 -14.57 7.18
CA GLY A 212 5.12 -14.84 7.17
C GLY A 212 4.86 -16.35 7.07
N THR A 213 3.58 -16.71 7.03
CA THR A 213 3.17 -18.11 6.83
C THR A 213 3.56 -18.66 5.46
N LEU A 214 3.87 -17.76 4.51
CA LEU A 214 4.33 -18.05 3.16
C LEU A 214 5.86 -17.99 3.02
N GLY A 215 6.59 -17.87 4.13
CA GLY A 215 8.05 -17.82 4.15
C GLY A 215 8.63 -16.42 4.29
N LYS A 216 9.95 -16.32 4.20
CA LYS A 216 10.69 -15.05 4.32
C LYS A 216 10.25 -14.08 3.23
N ASP A 217 10.00 -12.82 3.61
CA ASP A 217 9.65 -11.69 2.73
C ASP A 217 8.27 -11.82 2.04
N TRP A 218 7.56 -12.94 2.25
CA TRP A 218 6.21 -13.19 1.76
C TRP A 218 5.18 -13.14 2.89
N ILE A 219 4.02 -12.57 2.59
CA ILE A 219 2.85 -12.58 3.47
C ILE A 219 1.57 -12.73 2.63
N HIS A 220 0.45 -13.05 3.27
CA HIS A 220 -0.88 -12.83 2.70
C HIS A 220 -1.68 -11.81 3.50
N ASN A 221 -2.71 -11.23 2.88
CA ASN A 221 -3.51 -10.14 3.44
C ASN A 221 -4.20 -10.46 4.78
N PHE A 222 -4.45 -11.74 5.07
CA PHE A 222 -5.03 -12.19 6.35
C PHE A 222 -4.02 -12.40 7.49
N GLU A 223 -2.74 -12.07 7.29
CA GLU A 223 -1.72 -12.11 8.35
C GLU A 223 -1.66 -10.84 9.22
N MET A 224 -2.60 -9.90 9.00
CA MET A 224 -2.72 -8.67 9.78
C MET A 224 -2.84 -8.99 11.28
N LYS A 225 -2.10 -8.23 12.09
CA LYS A 225 -1.99 -8.42 13.55
C LYS A 225 -1.51 -7.15 14.21
N PHE A 226 -1.71 -7.03 15.51
CA PHE A 226 -1.00 -6.04 16.30
C PHE A 226 -0.14 -6.70 17.39
N LYS A 227 0.87 -5.97 17.86
CA LYS A 227 1.64 -6.30 19.05
C LYS A 227 1.55 -5.16 20.05
N LEU A 228 1.08 -5.47 21.26
CA LEU A 228 1.08 -4.54 22.38
C LEU A 228 2.50 -4.42 22.95
N LEU A 229 2.92 -3.19 23.20
CA LEU A 229 4.12 -2.81 23.94
C LEU A 229 3.68 -1.87 25.07
N ASP A 230 4.57 -1.57 26.02
CA ASP A 230 4.22 -0.84 27.25
C ASP A 230 3.46 0.48 27.00
N ASP A 231 3.89 1.27 26.03
CA ASP A 231 3.38 2.62 25.72
C ASP A 231 2.76 2.75 24.32
N ARG A 232 2.75 1.68 23.53
CA ARG A 232 2.37 1.74 22.12
C ARG A 232 1.83 0.41 21.58
N ILE A 233 1.13 0.48 20.46
CA ILE A 233 0.70 -0.67 19.67
C ILE A 233 1.40 -0.62 18.32
N LYS A 234 1.99 -1.74 17.90
CA LYS A 234 2.58 -1.90 16.56
C LYS A 234 1.63 -2.75 15.71
N VAL A 235 1.03 -2.17 14.67
CA VAL A 235 0.09 -2.85 13.76
C VAL A 235 0.80 -3.24 12.48
N THR A 236 0.80 -4.52 12.13
CA THR A 236 1.18 -5.02 10.81
C THR A 236 -0.08 -5.17 9.97
N PHE A 237 -0.19 -4.39 8.90
CA PHE A 237 -1.35 -4.36 8.01
C PHE A 237 -1.34 -5.47 6.95
N GLU A 238 -2.43 -5.56 6.19
CA GLU A 238 -2.68 -6.53 5.12
C GLU A 238 -1.55 -6.58 4.06
N ASP A 239 -0.82 -5.48 3.85
CA ASP A 239 0.28 -5.38 2.88
C ASP A 239 1.67 -5.48 3.53
N GLY A 240 1.75 -5.82 4.82
CA GLY A 240 3.00 -5.98 5.56
C GLY A 240 3.58 -4.68 6.11
N LYS A 241 2.99 -3.55 5.74
CA LYS A 241 3.31 -2.25 6.31
C LYS A 241 3.13 -2.28 7.81
N VAL A 242 4.02 -1.60 8.53
CA VAL A 242 3.93 -1.51 9.97
C VAL A 242 3.78 -0.07 10.44
N GLU A 243 2.77 0.18 11.27
CA GLU A 243 2.54 1.48 11.90
C GLU A 243 2.55 1.37 13.43
N GLU A 244 2.96 2.45 14.08
CA GLU A 244 2.93 2.58 15.55
C GLU A 244 1.83 3.55 15.97
N TYR A 245 1.08 3.13 17.00
CA TYR A 245 0.05 3.92 17.66
C TYR A 245 0.48 4.15 19.10
N ILE A 246 0.60 5.42 19.49
CA ILE A 246 1.06 5.82 20.84
C ILE A 246 -0.16 6.05 21.71
N LYS A 247 -0.09 5.61 22.97
CA LYS A 247 -1.16 5.84 23.93
C LYS A 247 -1.36 7.34 24.19
N ASP A 248 -2.60 7.80 24.04
CA ASP A 248 -3.06 9.15 24.35
C ASP A 248 -4.36 9.02 25.16
N GLU A 249 -4.26 9.28 26.47
CA GLU A 249 -5.32 8.99 27.45
C GLU A 249 -5.82 7.52 27.38
N GLU A 250 -7.06 7.29 26.95
CA GLU A 250 -7.71 5.98 26.85
C GLU A 250 -7.68 5.39 25.42
N ILE A 251 -7.17 6.14 24.45
CA ILE A 251 -7.04 5.72 23.05
C ILE A 251 -5.56 5.59 22.65
N TYR A 252 -5.29 4.98 21.51
CA TYR A 252 -3.99 5.04 20.86
C TYR A 252 -4.13 5.76 19.53
N VAL A 253 -3.27 6.74 19.29
CA VAL A 253 -3.28 7.57 18.09
C VAL A 253 -2.06 7.26 17.22
N ALA A 254 -2.25 7.22 15.91
CA ALA A 254 -1.17 6.92 14.98
C ALA A 254 -0.04 7.97 15.07
N LYS A 255 1.21 7.51 15.21
CA LYS A 255 2.38 8.37 15.50
C LYS A 255 2.74 9.33 14.35
N LYS A 256 2.56 8.89 13.10
CA LYS A 256 3.19 9.51 11.92
C LYS A 256 2.19 10.12 10.95
N ILE A 257 1.16 9.34 10.65
CA ILE A 257 0.10 9.66 9.70
C ILE A 257 -1.16 9.41 10.50
N ASP A 258 -2.11 10.33 10.46
CA ASP A 258 -3.41 10.07 11.05
C ASP A 258 -4.07 8.95 10.21
N SER A 259 -3.72 7.71 10.50
CA SER A 259 -4.21 6.51 9.80
C SER A 259 -5.39 5.89 10.54
N GLY A 260 -5.69 6.38 11.74
CA GLY A 260 -6.77 5.93 12.58
C GLY A 260 -6.47 6.04 14.07
N THR A 261 -7.39 5.50 14.86
CA THR A 261 -7.26 5.37 16.32
C THR A 261 -7.53 3.93 16.74
N ILE A 262 -6.88 3.49 17.82
CA ILE A 262 -7.16 2.20 18.44
C ILE A 262 -7.77 2.43 19.82
N GLU A 263 -8.92 1.82 20.06
CA GLU A 263 -9.59 1.83 21.36
C GLU A 263 -9.55 0.43 21.98
N LYS A 264 -9.24 0.34 23.28
CA LYS A 264 -9.34 -0.91 24.03
C LYS A 264 -10.80 -1.15 24.44
N LYS A 265 -11.31 -2.36 24.20
CA LYS A 265 -12.63 -2.85 24.64
C LYS A 265 -12.45 -4.02 25.60
N ASP A 266 -13.55 -4.49 26.21
CA ASP A 266 -13.51 -5.60 27.18
C ASP A 266 -12.90 -6.88 26.60
N ASN A 267 -13.21 -7.19 25.34
CA ASN A 267 -12.82 -8.44 24.68
C ASN A 267 -11.73 -8.28 23.62
N GLY A 268 -11.09 -7.10 23.53
CA GLY A 268 -10.14 -6.86 22.45
C GLY A 268 -9.86 -5.40 22.17
N TYR A 269 -9.48 -5.11 20.93
CA TYR A 269 -9.13 -3.78 20.46
C TYR A 269 -9.82 -3.49 19.14
N ILE A 270 -10.23 -2.23 18.94
CA ILE A 270 -10.85 -1.76 17.70
C ILE A 270 -9.96 -0.69 17.10
N LEU A 271 -9.47 -0.94 15.89
CA LEU A 271 -8.81 0.05 15.05
C LEU A 271 -9.85 0.66 14.11
N THR A 272 -10.06 1.97 14.20
CA THR A 272 -10.89 2.74 13.27
C THR A 272 -9.98 3.56 12.38
N CYS A 273 -9.92 3.20 11.10
CA CYS A 273 -9.15 3.91 10.09
C CYS A 273 -9.91 5.15 9.59
N GLN A 274 -9.17 6.17 9.13
CA GLN A 274 -9.77 7.38 8.56
C GLN A 274 -10.65 7.12 7.33
N ASP A 275 -10.35 6.07 6.56
CA ASP A 275 -11.13 5.68 5.37
C ASP A 275 -12.47 4.99 5.72
N GLY A 276 -12.77 4.84 7.01
CA GLY A 276 -13.99 4.22 7.53
C GLY A 276 -13.91 2.71 7.66
N LYS A 277 -12.75 2.08 7.42
CA LYS A 277 -12.56 0.67 7.75
C LYS A 277 -12.38 0.49 9.24
N ILE A 278 -12.96 -0.58 9.76
CA ILE A 278 -12.86 -0.97 11.16
C ILE A 278 -12.25 -2.37 11.21
N TYR A 279 -11.23 -2.52 12.03
CA TYR A 279 -10.57 -3.79 12.29
C TYR A 279 -10.70 -4.13 13.78
N THR A 280 -11.26 -5.29 14.08
CA THR A 280 -11.37 -5.78 15.46
C THR A 280 -10.35 -6.86 15.70
N PHE A 281 -9.72 -6.83 16.87
CA PHE A 281 -8.70 -7.75 17.28
C PHE A 281 -8.99 -8.32 18.67
N ASP A 282 -8.53 -9.52 18.95
CA ASP A 282 -8.59 -10.10 20.29
C ASP A 282 -7.53 -9.48 21.23
N LEU A 283 -7.58 -9.87 22.51
CA LEU A 283 -6.62 -9.40 23.54
C LEU A 283 -5.17 -9.83 23.27
N SER A 284 -4.94 -10.84 22.43
CA SER A 284 -3.60 -11.31 22.05
C SER A 284 -3.03 -10.59 20.81
N GLY A 285 -3.84 -9.77 20.14
CA GLY A 285 -3.46 -9.04 18.94
C GLY A 285 -3.76 -9.73 17.62
N LYS A 286 -4.56 -10.81 17.63
CA LYS A 286 -5.01 -11.47 16.40
C LYS A 286 -6.22 -10.77 15.81
N TRP A 287 -6.24 -10.66 14.50
CA TRP A 287 -7.33 -10.02 13.76
C TRP A 287 -8.57 -10.92 13.70
N THR A 288 -9.70 -10.46 14.21
CA THR A 288 -10.92 -11.28 14.29
C THR A 288 -12.02 -10.83 13.34
N GLU A 289 -12.04 -9.56 12.95
CA GLU A 289 -13.09 -9.02 12.08
C GLU A 289 -12.66 -7.76 11.31
N LYS A 290 -13.17 -7.62 10.08
CA LYS A 290 -13.15 -6.40 9.29
C LYS A 290 -14.56 -5.94 8.99
N GLU A 291 -14.79 -4.64 9.07
CA GLU A 291 -15.97 -3.97 8.53
C GLU A 291 -15.52 -2.79 7.65
N ASP A 292 -16.14 -2.61 6.49
CA ASP A 292 -15.93 -1.43 5.66
C ASP A 292 -17.02 -0.36 5.87
N ARG A 293 -16.83 0.82 5.27
CA ARG A 293 -17.77 1.95 5.39
C ARG A 293 -19.19 1.63 4.86
N ALA A 294 -19.34 0.62 4.00
CA ALA A 294 -20.63 0.18 3.49
C ALA A 294 -21.30 -0.87 4.38
N GLY A 295 -20.66 -1.25 5.51
CA GLY A 295 -21.14 -2.28 6.43
C GLY A 295 -20.85 -3.71 5.95
N ASN A 296 -20.03 -3.88 4.90
CA ASN A 296 -19.60 -5.21 4.49
C ASN A 296 -18.61 -5.74 5.52
N ARG A 297 -18.81 -6.99 5.94
CA ARG A 297 -18.03 -7.61 7.02
C ARG A 297 -17.54 -9.01 6.70
N PHE A 298 -16.37 -9.33 7.22
CA PHE A 298 -15.90 -10.71 7.32
C PHE A 298 -15.21 -10.94 8.66
N VAL A 299 -15.24 -12.19 9.10
CA VAL A 299 -14.67 -12.65 10.36
C VAL A 299 -13.60 -13.70 10.12
N LEU A 300 -12.63 -13.76 11.02
CA LEU A 300 -11.53 -14.71 11.02
C LEU A 300 -11.62 -15.58 12.27
N SER A 301 -11.34 -16.87 12.13
CA SER A 301 -11.19 -17.80 13.26
C SER A 301 -9.87 -18.54 13.19
N TYR A 302 -9.34 -18.89 14.35
CA TYR A 302 -8.03 -19.51 14.51
C TYR A 302 -8.17 -20.88 15.16
N ASP A 303 -7.27 -21.79 14.80
CA ASP A 303 -7.19 -23.11 15.42
C ASP A 303 -6.58 -23.04 16.84
N LYS A 304 -6.52 -24.19 17.50
CA LYS A 304 -5.94 -24.33 18.86
C LYS A 304 -4.45 -23.99 18.94
N ASN A 305 -3.71 -24.09 17.84
CA ASN A 305 -2.29 -23.76 17.76
C ASN A 305 -2.09 -22.27 17.45
N GLY A 306 -3.17 -21.58 17.09
CA GLY A 306 -3.23 -20.18 16.82
C GLY A 306 -3.05 -19.79 15.36
N TYR A 307 -3.07 -20.74 14.43
CA TYR A 307 -3.05 -20.50 12.99
C TYR A 307 -4.43 -20.12 12.47
N LEU A 308 -4.49 -19.28 11.43
CA LEU A 308 -5.75 -18.88 10.83
C LEU A 308 -6.44 -20.14 10.25
N GLU A 309 -7.63 -20.49 10.71
CA GLU A 309 -8.33 -21.69 10.25
C GLU A 309 -9.32 -21.32 9.13
N LYS A 310 -10.03 -20.20 9.31
CA LYS A 310 -11.13 -19.81 8.43
C LYS A 310 -11.30 -18.31 8.34
N VAL A 311 -11.59 -17.82 7.15
CA VAL A 311 -12.10 -16.46 6.91
C VAL A 311 -13.45 -16.59 6.23
N ARG A 312 -14.46 -15.86 6.70
CA ARG A 312 -15.81 -15.94 6.11
C ARG A 312 -16.58 -14.64 6.19
N ASN A 313 -17.42 -14.40 5.20
CA ASN A 313 -18.51 -13.43 5.28
C ASN A 313 -19.86 -14.18 5.32
N ARG A 314 -20.96 -13.54 4.92
CA ARG A 314 -22.29 -14.15 4.86
C ARG A 314 -22.46 -15.19 3.76
N GLU A 315 -21.69 -15.08 2.68
CA GLU A 315 -21.89 -15.80 1.41
C GLU A 315 -20.78 -16.84 1.16
N VAL A 316 -19.57 -16.54 1.61
CA VAL A 316 -18.33 -17.21 1.19
C VAL A 316 -17.44 -17.50 2.39
N ALA A 317 -16.66 -18.58 2.31
CA ALA A 317 -15.59 -18.87 3.24
C ALA A 317 -14.32 -19.37 2.54
N PHE A 318 -13.16 -19.00 3.10
CA PHE A 318 -11.86 -19.62 2.85
C PHE A 318 -11.43 -20.45 4.06
N TYR A 319 -10.84 -21.60 3.78
CA TYR A 319 -10.30 -22.55 4.76
C TYR A 319 -8.81 -22.71 4.52
N PHE A 320 -8.01 -22.57 5.57
CA PHE A 320 -6.56 -22.54 5.48
C PHE A 320 -6.00 -23.80 6.13
N SER A 321 -4.97 -24.39 5.52
CA SER A 321 -4.31 -25.60 6.05
C SER A 321 -2.80 -25.42 6.04
N TYR A 322 -2.18 -25.88 7.12
CA TYR A 322 -0.77 -25.65 7.40
C TYR A 322 0.00 -26.96 7.53
N ASP A 323 1.25 -26.94 7.10
CA ASP A 323 2.27 -27.90 7.48
C ASP A 323 3.23 -27.20 8.45
N GLU A 324 3.22 -27.64 9.71
CA GLU A 324 3.81 -26.91 10.84
C GLU A 324 3.28 -25.47 10.91
N SER A 325 4.11 -24.48 10.57
CA SER A 325 3.76 -23.05 10.52
C SER A 325 3.61 -22.50 9.11
N ARG A 326 3.74 -23.33 8.07
CA ARG A 326 3.71 -22.93 6.66
C ARG A 326 2.33 -23.15 6.07
N LEU A 327 1.76 -22.14 5.43
CA LEU A 327 0.49 -22.27 4.73
C LEU A 327 0.72 -23.14 3.48
N VAL A 328 0.03 -24.28 3.36
CA VAL A 328 0.21 -25.21 2.23
C VAL A 328 -1.00 -25.29 1.31
N LEU A 329 -2.19 -24.91 1.80
CA LEU A 329 -3.42 -25.02 1.03
C LEU A 329 -4.45 -24.01 1.53
N VAL A 330 -5.13 -23.34 0.58
CA VAL A 330 -6.37 -22.59 0.84
C VAL A 330 -7.47 -23.12 -0.06
N LYS A 331 -8.66 -23.33 0.51
CA LYS A 331 -9.87 -23.76 -0.21
C LYS A 331 -11.00 -22.79 -0.01
N ASP A 332 -11.84 -22.59 -1.03
CA ASP A 332 -13.13 -21.94 -0.85
C ASP A 332 -14.26 -22.95 -0.58
N ASN A 333 -15.46 -22.44 -0.31
CA ASN A 333 -16.66 -23.25 -0.08
C ASN A 333 -17.21 -23.97 -1.33
N SER A 334 -16.70 -23.66 -2.53
CA SER A 334 -17.03 -24.35 -3.78
C SER A 334 -16.06 -25.49 -4.11
N GLY A 335 -14.94 -25.58 -3.38
CA GLY A 335 -13.91 -26.59 -3.57
C GLY A 335 -12.73 -26.15 -4.44
N ARG A 336 -12.72 -24.90 -4.94
CA ARG A 336 -11.54 -24.34 -5.61
C ARG A 336 -10.41 -24.22 -4.60
N GLU A 337 -9.20 -24.48 -5.05
CA GLU A 337 -8.03 -24.56 -4.17
C GLU A 337 -6.80 -23.85 -4.74
N VAL A 338 -5.95 -23.40 -3.82
CA VAL A 338 -4.60 -22.90 -4.11
C VAL A 338 -3.62 -23.64 -3.20
N LYS A 339 -2.58 -24.21 -3.80
CA LYS A 339 -1.51 -24.95 -3.12
C LYS A 339 -0.21 -24.15 -3.13
N TYR A 340 0.52 -24.25 -2.03
CA TYR A 340 1.81 -23.59 -1.81
C TYR A 340 2.89 -24.63 -1.53
N SER A 341 3.97 -24.62 -2.32
CA SER A 341 5.08 -25.56 -2.19
C SER A 341 6.38 -24.86 -1.82
N TYR A 342 7.18 -25.53 -1.00
CA TYR A 342 8.39 -24.95 -0.40
C TYR A 342 9.62 -25.83 -0.60
N GLU A 343 10.77 -25.19 -0.77
CA GLU A 343 12.10 -25.83 -0.75
C GLU A 343 12.99 -25.03 0.21
N GLU A 344 13.66 -25.72 1.13
CA GLU A 344 14.51 -25.10 2.17
C GLU A 344 13.82 -23.94 2.92
N GLY A 345 12.49 -24.04 3.11
CA GLY A 345 11.68 -23.01 3.77
C GLY A 345 11.32 -21.80 2.91
N LYS A 346 11.67 -21.79 1.62
CA LYS A 346 11.31 -20.73 0.66
C LYS A 346 10.13 -21.17 -0.20
N LEU A 347 9.19 -20.27 -0.46
CA LEU A 347 8.06 -20.53 -1.35
C LEU A 347 8.57 -20.62 -2.80
N VAL A 348 8.47 -21.80 -3.41
CA VAL A 348 8.97 -22.05 -4.78
C VAL A 348 7.86 -22.21 -5.81
N LYS A 349 6.64 -22.55 -5.38
CA LYS A 349 5.49 -22.74 -6.29
C LYS A 349 4.17 -22.35 -5.64
N VAL A 350 3.32 -21.68 -6.40
CA VAL A 350 1.89 -21.49 -6.09
C VAL A 350 1.07 -22.02 -7.26
N GLU A 351 0.15 -22.95 -7.00
CA GLU A 351 -0.62 -23.66 -8.03
C GLU A 351 -2.13 -23.59 -7.71
N ASN A 352 -2.94 -23.27 -8.70
CA ASN A 352 -4.41 -23.30 -8.56
C ASN A 352 -5.00 -24.68 -8.92
N ASP A 353 -6.30 -24.82 -8.70
CA ASP A 353 -7.11 -26.01 -9.02
C ASP A 353 -7.11 -26.42 -10.49
N LEU A 354 -6.75 -25.52 -11.41
CA LEU A 354 -6.58 -25.79 -12.84
C LEU A 354 -5.17 -26.24 -13.22
N GLY A 355 -4.26 -26.39 -12.25
CA GLY A 355 -2.85 -26.74 -12.47
C GLY A 355 -2.00 -25.60 -13.02
N GLN A 356 -2.54 -24.38 -13.11
CA GLN A 356 -1.77 -23.20 -13.47
C GLN A 356 -0.90 -22.81 -12.29
N SER A 357 0.39 -22.57 -12.53
CA SER A 357 1.33 -22.29 -11.45
C SER A 357 2.25 -21.13 -11.72
N TYR A 358 2.61 -20.44 -10.64
CA TYR A 358 3.71 -19.49 -10.58
C TYR A 358 4.89 -20.15 -9.87
N GLN A 359 6.09 -19.99 -10.41
CA GLN A 359 7.33 -20.50 -9.81
C GLN A 359 8.24 -19.32 -9.42
N PHE A 360 8.97 -19.50 -8.33
CA PHE A 360 9.80 -18.45 -7.71
C PHE A 360 11.24 -18.94 -7.54
N GLU A 361 12.18 -18.20 -8.11
CA GLU A 361 13.61 -18.44 -7.92
C GLU A 361 14.23 -17.34 -7.05
N TYR A 362 15.20 -17.72 -6.24
CA TYR A 362 15.89 -16.82 -5.31
C TYR A 362 17.38 -16.72 -5.66
N ASP A 363 17.97 -15.58 -5.36
CA ASP A 363 19.41 -15.38 -5.49
C ASP A 363 20.21 -15.89 -4.28
N GLN A 364 21.53 -15.66 -4.31
CA GLN A 364 22.45 -16.02 -3.23
C GLN A 364 22.20 -15.27 -1.91
N PHE A 365 21.48 -14.15 -1.94
CA PHE A 365 21.11 -13.36 -0.77
C PHE A 365 19.70 -13.70 -0.25
N ASN A 366 19.07 -14.75 -0.79
CA ASN A 366 17.70 -15.17 -0.51
C ASN A 366 16.64 -14.12 -0.89
N LYS A 367 16.91 -13.32 -1.94
CA LYS A 367 15.95 -12.36 -2.51
C LYS A 367 15.32 -12.90 -3.78
N LEU A 368 14.08 -12.49 -4.05
CA LEU A 368 13.28 -13.02 -5.16
C LEU A 368 13.87 -12.55 -6.50
N LYS A 369 14.52 -13.46 -7.21
CA LYS A 369 15.25 -13.22 -8.44
C LYS A 369 14.34 -13.34 -9.65
N GLU A 370 13.52 -14.38 -9.75
CA GLU A 370 12.66 -14.60 -10.93
C GLU A 370 11.26 -15.07 -10.54
N ILE A 371 10.27 -14.68 -11.35
CA ILE A 371 8.90 -15.21 -11.29
C ILE A 371 8.52 -15.76 -12.67
N ILE A 372 8.29 -17.06 -12.75
CA ILE A 372 7.81 -17.74 -13.96
C ILE A 372 6.29 -17.89 -13.84
N ASN A 373 5.56 -17.43 -14.84
CA ASN A 373 4.10 -17.48 -14.87
C ASN A 373 3.57 -18.81 -15.45
N PRO A 374 2.24 -19.07 -15.43
CA PRO A 374 1.67 -20.32 -15.95
C PRO A 374 1.86 -20.58 -17.46
N ARG A 375 2.44 -19.64 -18.22
CA ARG A 375 2.80 -19.79 -19.64
C ARG A 375 4.30 -20.01 -19.82
N ASP A 376 5.00 -20.43 -18.75
CA ASP A 376 6.45 -20.61 -18.70
C ASP A 376 7.26 -19.37 -19.11
N THR A 377 6.66 -18.18 -18.95
CA THR A 377 7.30 -16.92 -19.27
C THR A 377 7.84 -16.27 -17.99
N LYS A 378 9.09 -15.81 -18.02
CA LYS A 378 9.67 -15.00 -16.95
C LYS A 378 8.99 -13.64 -16.90
N SER A 379 8.07 -13.50 -15.94
CA SER A 379 7.26 -12.29 -15.73
C SER A 379 7.98 -11.23 -14.89
N VAL A 380 8.99 -11.64 -14.12
CA VAL A 380 9.85 -10.75 -13.32
C VAL A 380 11.28 -11.31 -13.37
N GLN A 381 12.26 -10.41 -13.51
CA GLN A 381 13.67 -10.71 -13.31
C GLN A 381 14.32 -9.55 -12.54
N ASN A 382 14.88 -9.86 -11.37
CA ASN A 382 15.53 -8.90 -10.49
C ASN A 382 17.03 -9.19 -10.40
N ILE A 383 17.80 -8.11 -10.25
CA ILE A 383 19.22 -8.16 -9.92
C ILE A 383 19.39 -7.32 -8.66
N PHE A 384 19.84 -7.95 -7.58
CA PHE A 384 20.22 -7.27 -6.35
C PHE A 384 21.74 -7.13 -6.34
N ASP A 385 22.22 -5.93 -6.02
CA ASP A 385 23.62 -5.73 -5.67
C ASP A 385 23.87 -6.20 -4.22
N SER A 386 25.12 -6.09 -3.78
CA SER A 386 25.56 -6.56 -2.46
C SER A 386 25.34 -5.55 -1.33
N GLU A 387 24.81 -4.37 -1.64
CA GLU A 387 24.53 -3.27 -0.69
C GLU A 387 23.05 -3.25 -0.31
#